data_AF-A0A7S2VIW0-F1
#
_entry.id   AF-A0A7S2VIW0-F1
#
_cell.length_a   1.000
_cell.length_b   1.000
_cell.length_c   1.000
_cell.angle_alpha   90.00
_cell.angle_beta   90.00
_cell.angle_gamma   90.00
#
_symmetry.space_group_name_H-M   'P 1'
#
loop_
_entity.id
_entity.type
_entity.pdbx_description
1 polymer ?
#
loop_
_entity_poly.entity_id
_entity_poly.type
_entity_poly.pdbx_seq_one_letter_code
_entity_poly.pdbx_strand_id
1 'polypeptide(L)'
;MDCPFRFLEDWVQIGLLGKTGSRGSKYRVSEECQEIARHSVWGTRRYQEHLYFNYQFHLEGLPDNAKLLTIRNEHLLDDWNQIEQYIGGEKDILTPENAEAAFPVINKKNMTKDPSVKIDPYSSPKYLSEESTNALCRHLCNEIVNYKKILRRSVNLNYLQIEESITELRESCGKYADYEEGDCHYDMPDIKGKLFTHRGYVEKVDFAAVQGHKARLENPLPPPKRVIGTEEEQEEKDLLMDDDAYPLPYSL
;
A
#
# COMPACT_ATOMS: atom_id res chain seq x y z
N MET A 1 9.51 20.43 9.31
CA MET A 1 10.31 19.34 8.72
C MET A 1 10.90 19.81 7.40
N ASP A 2 12.15 19.44 7.12
CA ASP A 2 12.92 19.80 5.90
C ASP A 2 12.65 18.83 4.73
N CYS A 3 11.41 18.38 4.56
CA CYS A 3 11.02 17.44 3.50
C CYS A 3 9.89 18.01 2.64
N PRO A 4 10.18 19.01 1.78
CA PRO A 4 9.16 19.68 0.98
C PRO A 4 8.82 18.87 -0.30
N PHE A 5 8.58 17.56 -0.17
CA PHE A 5 8.24 16.72 -1.32
C PHE A 5 6.81 17.00 -1.75
N ARG A 6 6.67 17.78 -2.82
CA ARG A 6 5.35 18.04 -3.42
C ARG A 6 5.01 17.04 -4.52
N PHE A 7 6.03 16.47 -5.17
CA PHE A 7 5.90 15.59 -6.33
C PHE A 7 6.79 14.37 -6.19
N LEU A 8 6.39 13.27 -6.85
CA LEU A 8 7.16 12.03 -6.83
C LEU A 8 8.57 12.23 -7.43
N GLU A 9 8.69 13.03 -8.48
CA GLU A 9 10.00 13.40 -9.06
C GLU A 9 10.91 14.08 -8.03
N ASP A 10 10.40 15.06 -7.27
CA ASP A 10 11.17 15.76 -6.25
C ASP A 10 11.53 14.82 -5.10
N TRP A 11 10.64 13.90 -4.73
CA TRP A 11 10.91 12.88 -3.71
C TRP A 11 12.08 11.96 -4.11
N VAL A 12 12.12 11.52 -5.37
CA VAL A 12 13.21 10.68 -5.86
C VAL A 12 14.50 11.49 -6.02
N GLN A 13 14.47 12.60 -6.74
CA GLN A 13 15.66 13.40 -7.04
C GLN A 13 16.30 13.99 -5.78
N ILE A 14 15.49 14.55 -4.89
CA ILE A 14 15.98 15.23 -3.69
C ILE A 14 16.09 14.25 -2.52
N GLY A 15 15.07 13.44 -2.29
CA GLY A 15 15.00 12.53 -1.14
C GLY A 15 15.87 11.28 -1.29
N LEU A 16 15.74 10.55 -2.40
CA LEU A 16 16.48 9.30 -2.60
C LEU A 16 17.89 9.51 -3.14
N LEU A 17 18.04 10.42 -4.11
CA LEU A 17 19.32 10.68 -4.77
C LEU A 17 20.14 11.79 -4.09
N GLY A 18 19.55 12.57 -3.17
CA GLY A 18 20.25 13.67 -2.49
C GLY A 18 20.68 14.80 -3.43
N LYS A 19 20.06 14.93 -4.60
CA LYS A 19 20.38 15.94 -5.60
C LYS A 19 19.62 17.25 -5.36
N THR A 20 20.02 18.28 -6.09
CA THR A 20 19.26 19.52 -6.20
C THR A 20 17.94 19.27 -6.93
N GLY A 21 16.83 19.82 -6.41
CA GLY A 21 15.51 19.61 -6.99
C GLY A 21 15.36 20.08 -8.44
N SER A 22 14.30 19.60 -9.10
CA SER A 22 14.06 19.67 -10.55
C SER A 22 13.90 21.10 -11.15
N ARG A 23 14.17 22.16 -10.38
CA ARG A 23 14.09 23.57 -10.81
C ARG A 23 15.34 24.40 -10.52
N GLY A 24 16.49 23.76 -10.37
CA GLY A 24 17.73 24.47 -10.08
C GLY A 24 17.74 25.14 -8.71
N SER A 25 16.85 24.72 -7.80
CA SER A 25 16.98 25.10 -6.40
C SER A 25 18.27 24.47 -5.87
N LYS A 26 19.17 25.28 -5.31
CA LYS A 26 20.37 24.79 -4.59
C LYS A 26 20.00 24.12 -3.26
N TYR A 27 18.75 23.69 -3.13
CA TYR A 27 18.20 23.15 -1.91
C TYR A 27 18.74 21.74 -1.74
N ARG A 28 19.62 21.57 -0.76
CA ARG A 28 20.11 20.28 -0.31
C ARG A 28 19.34 19.94 0.94
N VAL A 29 18.56 18.86 0.90
CA VAL A 29 17.83 18.38 2.08
C VAL A 29 18.78 17.77 3.10
N SER A 30 18.37 17.81 4.36
CA SER A 30 19.07 17.12 5.45
C SER A 30 19.22 15.61 5.20
N GLU A 31 20.21 14.99 5.84
CA GLU A 31 20.37 13.52 5.83
C GLU A 31 19.15 12.82 6.43
N GLU A 32 18.56 13.40 7.48
CA GLU A 32 17.31 12.92 8.08
C GLU A 32 16.17 12.85 7.05
N CYS A 33 16.07 13.83 6.16
CA CYS A 33 15.04 13.80 5.13
C CYS A 33 15.27 12.69 4.09
N GLN A 34 16.53 12.43 3.75
CA GLN A 34 16.88 11.31 2.86
C GLN A 34 16.65 9.95 3.53
N GLU A 35 16.86 9.86 4.84
CA GLU A 35 16.46 8.69 5.63
C GLU A 35 14.95 8.48 5.63
N ILE A 36 14.15 9.54 5.83
CA ILE A 36 12.69 9.47 5.73
C ILE A 36 12.27 8.93 4.36
N ALA A 37 12.85 9.43 3.27
CA ALA A 37 12.55 8.97 1.92
C ALA A 37 12.87 7.48 1.73
N ARG A 38 14.08 7.05 2.12
CA ARG A 38 14.50 5.63 2.04
C ARG A 38 13.62 4.71 2.89
N HIS A 39 13.40 5.08 4.15
CA HIS A 39 12.55 4.31 5.06
C HIS A 39 11.10 4.22 4.61
N SER A 40 10.59 5.26 3.94
CA SER A 40 9.27 5.24 3.31
C SER A 40 9.24 4.24 2.16
N VAL A 41 10.18 4.28 1.21
CA VAL A 41 10.22 3.30 0.09
C VAL A 41 10.27 1.86 0.62
N TRP A 42 11.10 1.61 1.62
CA TRP A 42 11.31 0.27 2.17
C TRP A 42 10.22 -0.17 3.16
N GLY A 43 9.26 0.69 3.50
CA GLY A 43 8.21 0.38 4.47
C GLY A 43 8.74 0.00 5.86
N THR A 44 9.91 0.52 6.23
CA THR A 44 10.59 0.20 7.50
C THR A 44 10.21 1.15 8.64
N ARG A 45 9.71 2.35 8.30
CA ARG A 45 9.11 3.30 9.24
C ARG A 45 7.76 3.77 8.73
N ARG A 46 6.85 4.06 9.65
CA ARG A 46 5.46 4.42 9.35
C ARG A 46 5.31 5.92 9.06
N TYR A 47 5.71 6.33 7.87
CA TYR A 47 5.50 7.70 7.39
C TYR A 47 4.24 7.85 6.53
N GLN A 48 3.85 6.79 5.83
CA GLN A 48 2.63 6.72 5.03
C GLN A 48 2.14 5.26 5.01
N GLU A 49 0.83 5.04 5.19
CA GLU A 49 0.28 3.69 5.39
C GLU A 49 0.44 2.75 4.19
N HIS A 50 0.19 3.22 2.98
CA HIS A 50 0.32 2.42 1.76
C HIS A 50 1.77 1.99 1.49
N LEU A 51 2.75 2.81 1.88
CA LEU A 51 4.17 2.47 1.79
C LEU A 51 4.65 1.64 2.99
N TYR A 52 4.07 1.89 4.17
CA TYR A 52 4.41 1.11 5.36
C TYR A 52 3.87 -0.30 5.22
N PHE A 53 2.60 -0.53 4.94
CA PHE A 53 2.04 -1.87 4.69
C PHE A 53 2.22 -2.30 3.24
N ASN A 54 3.48 -2.48 2.84
CA ASN A 54 3.92 -2.84 1.50
C ASN A 54 3.74 -4.35 1.16
N TYR A 55 4.19 -4.77 -0.03
CA TYR A 55 4.03 -6.15 -0.49
C TYR A 55 4.75 -7.15 0.41
N GLN A 56 5.93 -6.82 0.93
CA GLN A 56 6.62 -7.67 1.91
C GLN A 56 5.75 -7.96 3.13
N PHE A 57 5.13 -6.92 3.72
CA PHE A 57 4.25 -7.07 4.87
C PHE A 57 3.05 -7.98 4.58
N HIS A 58 2.48 -7.86 3.38
CA HIS A 58 1.38 -8.71 2.99
C HIS A 58 1.83 -10.15 2.74
N LEU A 59 2.92 -10.36 2.03
CA LEU A 59 3.43 -11.67 1.65
C LEU A 59 3.92 -12.50 2.85
N GLU A 60 4.75 -11.93 3.71
CA GLU A 60 5.29 -12.64 4.89
C GLU A 60 4.24 -12.85 5.99
N GLY A 61 3.18 -12.05 5.97
CA GLY A 61 2.06 -12.19 6.88
C GLY A 61 1.09 -13.31 6.51
N LEU A 62 1.33 -14.04 5.42
CA LEU A 62 0.43 -15.09 4.94
C LEU A 62 0.98 -16.48 5.28
N PRO A 63 0.12 -17.43 5.68
CA PRO A 63 0.50 -18.84 5.72
C PRO A 63 1.02 -19.33 4.35
N ASP A 64 1.97 -20.25 4.37
CA ASP A 64 2.58 -20.79 3.14
C ASP A 64 1.54 -21.41 2.19
N ASN A 65 0.51 -22.05 2.75
CA ASN A 65 -0.56 -22.72 2.02
C ASN A 65 -1.81 -21.84 1.77
N ALA A 66 -1.78 -20.56 2.12
CA ALA A 66 -2.91 -19.67 1.89
C ALA A 66 -3.18 -19.50 0.38
N LYS A 67 -4.45 -19.59 -0.01
CA LYS A 67 -4.88 -19.24 -1.36
C LYS A 67 -4.96 -17.72 -1.47
N LEU A 68 -4.37 -17.16 -2.52
CA LEU A 68 -4.29 -15.72 -2.70
C LEU A 68 -5.14 -15.28 -3.88
N LEU A 69 -6.03 -14.32 -3.63
CA LEU A 69 -6.73 -13.59 -4.68
C LEU A 69 -6.06 -12.23 -4.79
N THR A 70 -5.73 -11.82 -6.00
CA THR A 70 -4.99 -10.58 -6.27
C THR A 70 -5.74 -9.73 -7.26
N ILE A 71 -5.84 -8.45 -6.93
CA ILE A 71 -6.40 -7.40 -7.76
C ILE A 71 -5.27 -6.44 -8.11
N ARG A 72 -4.99 -6.31 -9.40
CA ARG A 72 -3.99 -5.39 -9.94
C ARG A 72 -4.66 -4.06 -10.31
N ASN A 73 -3.99 -2.94 -10.05
CA ASN A 73 -4.57 -1.62 -10.31
C ASN A 73 -4.68 -1.33 -11.81
N GLU A 74 -3.70 -1.81 -12.57
CA GLU A 74 -3.58 -1.72 -14.03
C GLU A 74 -4.64 -2.56 -14.76
N HIS A 75 -5.08 -3.66 -14.13
CA HIS A 75 -6.01 -4.65 -14.69
C HIS A 75 -7.26 -4.82 -13.82
N LEU A 76 -7.70 -3.75 -13.15
CA LEU A 76 -8.69 -3.81 -12.07
C LEU A 76 -10.01 -4.47 -12.51
N LEU A 77 -10.52 -4.09 -13.69
CA LEU A 77 -11.78 -4.59 -14.21
C LEU A 77 -11.73 -6.11 -14.43
N ASP A 78 -10.68 -6.58 -15.08
CA ASP A 78 -10.53 -7.99 -15.42
C ASP A 78 -10.31 -8.84 -14.18
N ASP A 79 -9.49 -8.37 -13.24
CA ASP A 79 -9.20 -9.09 -12.00
C ASP A 79 -10.43 -9.13 -11.08
N TRP A 80 -11.23 -8.04 -11.02
CA TRP A 80 -12.48 -8.01 -10.27
C TRP A 80 -13.48 -9.04 -10.81
N ASN A 81 -13.76 -9.01 -12.11
CA ASN A 81 -14.69 -9.95 -12.74
C ASN A 81 -14.24 -11.41 -12.57
N GLN A 82 -12.94 -11.68 -12.63
CA GLN A 82 -12.41 -13.02 -12.40
C GLN A 82 -12.57 -13.48 -10.95
N ILE A 83 -12.35 -12.60 -9.98
CA ILE A 83 -12.56 -12.93 -8.57
C ILE A 83 -14.04 -13.20 -8.29
N GLU A 84 -14.94 -12.36 -8.78
CA GLU A 84 -16.39 -12.56 -8.64
C GLU A 84 -16.79 -13.94 -9.18
N GLN A 85 -16.34 -14.29 -10.39
CA GLN A 85 -16.56 -15.61 -10.94
C GLN A 85 -15.93 -16.73 -10.08
N TYR A 86 -14.71 -16.52 -9.58
CA TYR A 86 -13.98 -17.51 -8.78
C TYR A 86 -14.69 -17.84 -7.46
N ILE A 87 -15.31 -16.86 -6.82
CA ILE A 87 -16.05 -17.03 -5.56
C ILE A 87 -17.49 -17.53 -5.76
N GLY A 88 -17.88 -17.82 -7.01
CA GLY A 88 -19.20 -18.36 -7.37
C GLY A 88 -20.24 -17.31 -7.76
N GLY A 89 -19.81 -16.08 -8.02
CA GLY A 89 -20.64 -15.01 -8.56
C GLY A 89 -20.84 -15.10 -10.08
N GLU A 90 -21.45 -14.05 -10.63
CA GLU A 90 -21.70 -13.93 -12.07
C GLU A 90 -20.44 -13.49 -12.81
N LYS A 91 -20.29 -14.00 -14.04
CA LYS A 91 -19.20 -13.59 -14.93
C LYS A 91 -19.51 -12.22 -15.54
N ASP A 92 -18.48 -11.38 -15.68
CA ASP A 92 -18.56 -10.09 -16.37
C ASP A 92 -19.60 -9.13 -15.74
N ILE A 93 -19.70 -9.14 -14.40
CA ILE A 93 -20.65 -8.33 -13.63
C ILE A 93 -20.41 -6.82 -13.87
N LEU A 94 -19.16 -6.44 -14.09
CA LEU A 94 -18.75 -5.13 -14.53
C LEU A 94 -18.38 -5.19 -16.01
N THR A 95 -19.00 -4.33 -16.80
CA THR A 95 -18.65 -4.11 -18.20
C THR A 95 -17.75 -2.88 -18.30
N PRO A 96 -16.97 -2.71 -19.38
CA PRO A 96 -16.16 -1.51 -19.57
C PRO A 96 -16.96 -0.20 -19.43
N GLU A 97 -18.25 -0.21 -19.82
CA GLU A 97 -19.13 0.96 -19.77
C GLU A 97 -19.56 1.34 -18.34
N ASN A 98 -19.73 0.37 -17.44
CA ASN A 98 -20.14 0.63 -16.05
C ASN A 98 -18.97 0.64 -15.06
N ALA A 99 -17.80 0.14 -15.46
CA ALA A 99 -16.59 0.09 -14.65
C ALA A 99 -16.11 1.48 -14.21
N GLU A 100 -16.27 2.50 -15.08
CA GLU A 100 -15.90 3.89 -14.76
C GLU A 100 -16.71 4.46 -13.58
N ALA A 101 -18.00 4.11 -13.50
CA ALA A 101 -18.86 4.51 -12.38
C ALA A 101 -18.56 3.69 -11.12
N ALA A 102 -18.19 2.42 -11.27
CA ALA A 102 -17.85 1.53 -10.15
C ALA A 102 -16.48 1.86 -9.52
N PHE A 103 -15.52 2.34 -10.32
CA PHE A 103 -14.14 2.62 -9.89
C PHE A 103 -13.73 4.10 -10.11
N PRO A 104 -14.42 5.06 -9.47
CA PRO A 104 -14.24 6.49 -9.73
C PRO A 104 -12.86 7.03 -9.31
N VAL A 105 -12.18 6.34 -8.36
CA VAL A 105 -10.89 6.79 -7.80
C VAL A 105 -9.74 6.59 -8.78
N ILE A 106 -9.80 5.57 -9.64
CA ILE A 106 -8.76 5.26 -10.64
C ILE A 106 -8.85 6.23 -11.83
N ASN A 107 -10.04 6.77 -12.09
CA ASN A 107 -10.33 7.72 -13.17
C ASN A 107 -10.24 9.19 -12.79
N LYS A 108 -9.64 9.55 -11.64
CA LYS A 108 -9.16 10.93 -11.39
C LYS A 108 -7.97 11.31 -12.30
N LYS A 109 -8.01 10.95 -13.58
CA LYS A 109 -7.27 11.66 -14.62
C LYS A 109 -7.95 13.03 -14.75
N ASN A 110 -7.29 14.08 -14.25
CA ASN A 110 -7.62 15.47 -14.53
C ASN A 110 -8.88 16.04 -13.85
N MET A 111 -8.97 16.02 -12.52
CA MET A 111 -9.74 17.05 -11.80
C MET A 111 -8.96 18.37 -11.76
N THR A 112 -8.61 18.90 -12.93
CA THR A 112 -8.05 20.24 -13.14
C THR A 112 -9.12 21.31 -13.40
N LYS A 113 -10.40 21.00 -13.13
CA LYS A 113 -11.51 21.96 -13.25
C LYS A 113 -11.93 22.59 -11.93
N ASP A 114 -11.21 22.35 -10.85
CA ASP A 114 -11.40 23.13 -9.62
C ASP A 114 -10.59 24.44 -9.75
N PRO A 115 -11.24 25.61 -9.87
CA PRO A 115 -10.55 26.90 -9.97
C PRO A 115 -9.77 27.30 -8.72
N SER A 116 -9.90 26.58 -7.60
CA SER A 116 -9.09 26.78 -6.40
C SER A 116 -7.74 26.04 -6.42
N VAL A 117 -7.57 25.07 -7.34
CA VAL A 117 -6.32 24.31 -7.50
C VAL A 117 -5.37 25.09 -8.40
N LYS A 118 -4.45 25.84 -7.78
CA LYS A 118 -3.36 26.55 -8.48
C LYS A 118 -2.65 25.61 -9.45
N ILE A 119 -2.57 26.03 -10.72
CA ILE A 119 -1.89 25.38 -11.86
C ILE A 119 -0.70 24.54 -11.36
N ASP A 120 -0.86 23.22 -11.46
CA ASP A 120 0.20 22.28 -11.16
C ASP A 120 1.32 22.47 -12.21
N PRO A 121 2.55 22.78 -11.80
CA PRO A 121 3.67 22.92 -12.72
C PRO A 121 4.08 21.61 -13.43
N TYR A 122 3.60 20.45 -12.97
CA TYR A 122 3.63 19.23 -13.77
C TYR A 122 2.22 18.99 -14.33
N SER A 123 2.10 18.88 -15.66
CA SER A 123 0.82 18.53 -16.32
C SER A 123 0.30 17.15 -15.89
N SER A 124 1.15 16.34 -15.24
CA SER A 124 0.79 15.09 -14.59
C SER A 124 1.50 14.95 -13.24
N PRO A 125 0.79 14.81 -12.11
CA PRO A 125 1.41 14.55 -10.79
C PRO A 125 2.15 13.22 -10.69
N LYS A 126 2.09 12.38 -11.75
CA LYS A 126 2.77 11.09 -11.88
C LYS A 126 4.04 11.12 -12.75
N TYR A 127 4.51 12.30 -13.17
CA TYR A 127 5.72 12.39 -13.99
C TYR A 127 6.96 11.92 -13.20
N LEU A 128 7.76 11.06 -13.82
CA LEU A 128 9.10 10.67 -13.38
C LEU A 128 10.05 10.69 -14.58
N SER A 129 11.25 11.25 -14.40
CA SER A 129 12.31 11.15 -15.40
C SER A 129 12.88 9.72 -15.47
N GLU A 130 13.51 9.33 -16.57
CA GLU A 130 14.12 7.99 -16.71
C GLU A 130 15.13 7.70 -15.58
N GLU A 131 15.92 8.71 -15.22
CA GLU A 131 16.85 8.61 -14.09
C GLU A 131 16.13 8.36 -12.77
N SER A 132 15.07 9.13 -12.48
CA SER A 132 14.26 8.93 -11.28
C SER A 132 13.59 7.57 -11.27
N THR A 133 13.03 7.12 -12.40
CA THR A 133 12.42 5.79 -12.52
C THR A 133 13.44 4.71 -12.21
N ASN A 134 14.64 4.77 -12.78
CA ASN A 134 15.70 3.80 -12.49
C ASN A 134 16.10 3.81 -11.01
N ALA A 135 16.28 5.00 -10.42
CA ALA A 135 16.59 5.16 -9.01
C ALA A 135 15.49 4.58 -8.11
N LEU A 136 14.23 4.89 -8.42
CA LEU A 136 13.09 4.39 -7.67
C LEU A 136 12.98 2.86 -7.78
N CYS A 137 13.08 2.29 -8.98
CA CYS A 137 13.06 0.84 -9.19
C CYS A 137 14.22 0.14 -8.45
N ARG A 138 15.40 0.78 -8.37
CA ARG A 138 16.52 0.28 -7.55
C ARG A 138 16.14 0.18 -6.07
N HIS A 139 15.46 1.19 -5.52
CA HIS A 139 15.03 1.20 -4.12
C HIS A 139 13.82 0.29 -3.87
N LEU A 140 12.95 0.12 -4.85
CA LEU A 140 11.80 -0.80 -4.83
C LEU A 140 12.15 -2.24 -5.19
N CYS A 141 13.40 -2.57 -5.49
CA CYS A 141 13.79 -3.89 -6.00
C CYS A 141 13.22 -5.07 -5.18
N ASN A 142 13.34 -5.03 -3.85
CA ASN A 142 12.78 -6.08 -2.99
C ASN A 142 11.24 -6.15 -3.07
N GLU A 143 10.57 -4.99 -3.18
CA GLU A 143 9.12 -4.94 -3.37
C GLU A 143 8.70 -5.45 -4.75
N ILE A 144 9.51 -5.21 -5.79
CA ILE A 144 9.31 -5.78 -7.12
C ILE A 144 9.40 -7.31 -7.06
N VAL A 145 10.42 -7.85 -6.38
CA VAL A 145 10.55 -9.31 -6.16
C VAL A 145 9.33 -9.86 -5.42
N ASN A 146 8.88 -9.18 -4.36
CA ASN A 146 7.70 -9.58 -3.60
C ASN A 146 6.40 -9.49 -4.42
N TYR A 147 6.22 -8.46 -5.25
CA TYR A 147 5.10 -8.34 -6.19
C TYR A 147 5.05 -9.54 -7.13
N LYS A 148 6.18 -9.92 -7.75
CA LYS A 148 6.25 -11.11 -8.61
C LYS A 148 5.89 -12.39 -7.86
N LYS A 149 6.34 -12.55 -6.62
CA LYS A 149 5.98 -13.70 -5.77
C LYS A 149 4.49 -13.74 -5.47
N ILE A 150 3.87 -12.59 -5.20
CA ILE A 150 2.41 -12.50 -4.99
C ILE A 150 1.69 -12.96 -6.26
N LEU A 151 1.99 -12.37 -7.43
CA LEU A 151 1.34 -12.73 -8.69
C LEU A 151 1.44 -14.23 -9.00
N ARG A 152 2.64 -14.81 -8.83
CA ARG A 152 2.88 -16.24 -9.08
C ARG A 152 2.12 -17.16 -8.11
N ARG A 153 1.74 -16.68 -6.92
CA ARG A 153 0.93 -17.45 -5.93
C ARG A 153 -0.57 -17.19 -6.07
N SER A 154 -0.99 -16.18 -6.83
CA SER A 154 -2.41 -15.83 -7.00
C SER A 154 -3.15 -16.93 -7.74
N VAL A 155 -4.30 -17.35 -7.20
CA VAL A 155 -5.11 -18.45 -7.77
C VAL A 155 -6.11 -17.97 -8.81
N ASN A 156 -6.38 -16.67 -8.87
CA ASN A 156 -7.29 -16.05 -9.83
C ASN A 156 -6.58 -15.55 -11.10
N LEU A 157 -5.25 -15.60 -11.17
CA LEU A 157 -4.47 -15.15 -12.32
C LEU A 157 -3.95 -16.37 -13.10
N ASN A 158 -4.09 -16.33 -14.42
CA ASN A 158 -3.49 -17.32 -15.30
C ASN A 158 -2.07 -16.91 -15.74
N TYR A 159 -1.34 -17.85 -16.32
CA TYR A 159 0.05 -17.64 -16.74
C TYR A 159 0.22 -16.44 -17.71
N LEU A 160 -0.70 -16.26 -18.66
CA LEU A 160 -0.60 -15.17 -19.64
C LEU A 160 -0.77 -13.80 -18.97
N GLN A 161 -1.68 -13.68 -18.01
CA GLN A 161 -1.87 -12.44 -17.24
C GLN A 161 -0.67 -12.12 -16.36
N ILE A 162 -0.05 -13.15 -15.76
CA ILE A 162 1.17 -12.96 -14.99
C ILE A 162 2.28 -12.45 -15.90
N GLU A 163 2.51 -13.08 -17.04
CA GLU A 163 3.55 -12.65 -18.01
C GLU A 163 3.31 -11.25 -18.58
N GLU A 164 2.04 -10.87 -18.80
CA GLU A 164 1.66 -9.50 -19.17
C GLU A 164 2.11 -8.50 -18.11
N SER A 165 1.76 -8.71 -16.83
CA SER A 165 2.22 -7.85 -15.74
C SER A 165 3.74 -7.81 -15.60
N ILE A 166 4.44 -8.94 -15.80
CA ILE A 166 5.92 -8.96 -15.79
C ILE A 166 6.49 -8.16 -16.96
N THR A 167 5.82 -8.18 -18.12
CA THR A 167 6.24 -7.41 -19.30
C THR A 167 6.04 -5.91 -19.07
N GLU A 168 4.89 -5.48 -18.57
CA GLU A 168 4.62 -4.08 -18.20
C GLU A 168 5.59 -3.56 -17.13
N LEU A 169 5.92 -4.42 -16.16
CA LEU A 169 6.94 -4.13 -15.16
C LEU A 169 8.33 -3.98 -15.79
N ARG A 170 8.68 -4.81 -16.78
CA ARG A 170 9.96 -4.71 -17.51
C ARG A 170 10.03 -3.45 -18.35
N GLU A 171 8.93 -3.00 -18.93
CA GLU A 171 8.85 -1.70 -19.62
C GLU A 171 9.08 -0.54 -18.66
N SER A 172 8.57 -0.64 -17.42
CA SER A 172 8.67 0.43 -16.42
C SER A 172 10.02 0.44 -15.68
N CYS A 173 10.53 -0.71 -15.27
CA CYS A 173 11.70 -0.86 -14.40
C CYS A 173 12.89 -1.58 -15.05
N GLY A 174 12.81 -1.92 -16.34
CA GLY A 174 13.91 -2.53 -17.08
C GLY A 174 14.44 -3.78 -16.39
N LYS A 175 15.76 -3.82 -16.19
CA LYS A 175 16.48 -4.97 -15.60
C LYS A 175 15.96 -5.40 -14.22
N TYR A 176 15.39 -4.49 -13.42
CA TYR A 176 14.92 -4.84 -12.07
C TYR A 176 13.70 -5.78 -12.11
N ALA A 177 12.97 -5.83 -13.23
CA ALA A 177 11.89 -6.81 -13.42
C ALA A 177 12.40 -8.26 -13.46
N ASP A 178 13.65 -8.46 -13.88
CA ASP A 178 14.27 -9.78 -14.02
C ASP A 178 15.05 -10.21 -12.77
N TYR A 179 15.20 -9.34 -11.77
CA TYR A 179 15.90 -9.65 -10.52
C TYR A 179 15.07 -10.61 -9.68
N GLU A 180 15.70 -11.62 -9.09
CA GLU A 180 15.08 -12.54 -8.15
C GLU A 180 15.59 -12.29 -6.72
N GLU A 181 15.18 -13.14 -5.79
CA GLU A 181 15.58 -13.02 -4.39
C GLU A 181 17.10 -13.13 -4.22
N GLY A 182 17.70 -12.13 -3.59
CA GLY A 182 19.15 -12.02 -3.41
C GLY A 182 19.87 -11.20 -4.49
N ASP A 183 19.23 -10.84 -5.61
CA ASP A 183 19.86 -10.03 -6.67
C ASP A 183 19.81 -8.52 -6.38
N CYS A 184 18.96 -8.09 -5.45
CA CYS A 184 18.77 -6.68 -5.13
C CYS A 184 19.99 -6.05 -4.45
N HIS A 185 20.19 -4.75 -4.71
CA HIS A 185 21.34 -4.01 -4.16
C HIS A 185 21.28 -3.80 -2.64
N TYR A 186 20.09 -3.93 -2.07
CA TYR A 186 19.82 -3.74 -0.66
C TYR A 186 19.21 -5.02 -0.11
N ASP A 187 19.64 -5.43 1.08
CA ASP A 187 19.06 -6.58 1.75
C ASP A 187 17.56 -6.37 1.99
N MET A 188 16.80 -7.46 1.98
CA MET A 188 15.39 -7.43 2.33
C MET A 188 15.24 -7.01 3.80
N PRO A 189 14.45 -5.97 4.13
CA PRO A 189 14.33 -5.50 5.51
C PRO A 189 13.76 -6.57 6.45
N ASP A 190 14.25 -6.68 7.68
CA ASP A 190 13.60 -7.53 8.69
C ASP A 190 12.33 -6.84 9.23
N ILE A 191 11.17 -7.41 8.93
CA ILE A 191 9.87 -6.89 9.34
C ILE A 191 9.18 -7.73 10.43
N LYS A 192 9.88 -8.64 11.11
CA LYS A 192 9.28 -9.49 12.16
C LYS A 192 8.57 -8.68 13.24
N GLY A 193 9.21 -7.62 13.72
CA GLY A 193 8.61 -6.71 14.71
C GLY A 193 7.32 -6.06 14.20
N LYS A 194 7.34 -5.58 12.95
CA LYS A 194 6.16 -4.99 12.29
C LYS A 194 5.02 -6.01 12.11
N LEU A 195 5.33 -7.25 11.75
CA LEU A 195 4.35 -8.33 11.68
C LEU A 195 3.74 -8.64 13.05
N PHE A 196 4.58 -8.74 14.09
CA PHE A 196 4.13 -8.96 15.47
C PHE A 196 3.17 -7.86 15.94
N THR A 197 3.58 -6.60 15.79
CA THR A 197 2.81 -5.44 16.24
C THR A 197 1.48 -5.29 15.51
N HIS A 198 1.43 -5.56 14.19
CA HIS A 198 0.26 -5.20 13.37
C HIS A 198 -0.62 -6.38 12.93
N ARG A 199 -0.14 -7.62 12.98
CA ARG A 199 -0.96 -8.82 12.71
C ARG A 199 -1.36 -9.58 13.96
N GLY A 200 -0.90 -9.16 15.13
CA GLY A 200 -1.27 -9.79 16.39
C GLY A 200 -0.69 -11.20 16.55
N TYR A 201 0.48 -11.47 15.95
CA TYR A 201 1.24 -12.69 16.21
C TYR A 201 1.76 -12.67 17.64
N VAL A 202 0.91 -12.88 18.63
CA VAL A 202 1.35 -13.02 20.02
C VAL A 202 2.18 -14.30 20.17
N GLU A 203 3.31 -14.20 20.88
CA GLU A 203 4.16 -15.35 21.24
C GLU A 203 3.37 -16.43 21.99
N LYS A 204 2.25 -16.06 22.62
CA LYS A 204 1.30 -16.96 23.27
C LYS A 204 -0.11 -16.50 22.96
N VAL A 205 -0.87 -17.37 22.30
CA VAL A 205 -2.32 -17.18 22.15
C VAL A 205 -2.92 -17.18 23.55
N ASP A 206 -3.57 -16.09 23.94
CA ASP A 206 -4.31 -16.05 25.21
C ASP A 206 -5.45 -17.07 25.14
N PHE A 207 -5.29 -18.15 25.91
CA PHE A 207 -6.24 -19.25 25.93
C PHE A 207 -7.63 -18.77 26.37
N ALA A 208 -7.73 -17.72 27.18
CA ALA A 208 -9.00 -17.12 27.57
C ALA A 208 -9.70 -16.45 26.39
N ALA A 209 -8.96 -15.76 25.53
CA ALA A 209 -9.51 -15.13 24.32
C ALA A 209 -10.02 -16.18 23.32
N VAL A 210 -9.30 -17.30 23.15
CA VAL A 210 -9.73 -18.43 22.31
C VAL A 210 -11.01 -19.06 22.83
N GLN A 211 -11.09 -19.32 24.14
CA GLN A 211 -12.29 -19.90 24.75
C GLN A 211 -13.49 -18.94 24.65
N GLY A 212 -13.28 -17.64 24.81
CA GLY A 212 -14.31 -16.63 24.63
C GLY A 212 -14.83 -16.57 23.19
N HIS A 213 -13.95 -16.67 22.20
CA HIS A 213 -14.34 -16.65 20.79
C HIS A 213 -15.04 -17.96 20.38
N LYS A 214 -14.57 -19.11 20.89
CA LYS A 214 -15.20 -20.42 20.70
C LYS A 214 -16.62 -20.44 21.28
N ALA A 215 -16.81 -19.96 22.51
CA ALA A 215 -18.12 -19.89 23.15
C ALA A 215 -19.12 -19.00 22.38
N ARG A 216 -18.64 -17.92 21.73
CA ARG A 216 -19.47 -17.06 20.86
C ARG A 216 -19.86 -17.73 19.55
N LEU A 217 -18.97 -18.53 18.97
CA LEU A 217 -19.26 -19.28 17.74
C LEU A 217 -20.20 -20.45 18.00
N GLU A 218 -20.09 -21.08 19.18
CA GLU A 218 -20.92 -22.21 19.58
C GLU A 218 -22.31 -21.78 20.11
N ASN A 219 -22.48 -20.51 20.49
CA ASN A 219 -23.74 -19.98 21.01
C ASN A 219 -24.06 -18.60 20.40
N PRO A 220 -24.82 -18.53 19.28
CA PRO A 220 -25.02 -17.32 18.47
C PRO A 220 -26.00 -16.31 19.11
N LEU A 221 -26.23 -16.39 20.42
CA LEU A 221 -27.03 -15.37 21.10
C LEU A 221 -26.30 -14.03 21.00
N PRO A 222 -26.99 -12.96 20.58
CA PRO A 222 -26.37 -11.65 20.48
C PRO A 222 -25.83 -11.25 21.87
N PRO A 223 -24.63 -10.67 21.95
CA PRO A 223 -24.10 -10.20 23.22
C PRO A 223 -25.11 -9.24 23.85
N PRO A 224 -25.28 -9.26 25.18
CA PRO A 224 -26.14 -8.31 25.86
C PRO A 224 -25.73 -6.90 25.43
N LYS A 225 -26.72 -6.11 24.98
CA LYS A 225 -26.48 -4.72 24.59
C LYS A 225 -25.69 -4.06 25.71
N ARG A 226 -24.50 -3.55 25.38
CA ARG A 226 -23.74 -2.69 26.29
C ARG A 226 -24.70 -1.61 26.74
N VAL A 227 -24.99 -1.56 28.04
CA VAL A 227 -25.59 -0.38 28.65
C VAL A 227 -24.51 0.68 28.50
N ILE A 228 -24.68 1.56 27.51
CA ILE A 228 -23.80 2.70 27.30
C ILE A 228 -23.92 3.55 28.57
N GLY A 229 -22.77 3.77 29.21
CA GLY A 229 -22.64 4.61 30.39
C GLY A 229 -23.15 6.02 30.10
N THR A 230 -23.50 6.71 31.18
CA THR A 230 -24.03 8.07 31.24
C THR A 230 -23.27 9.07 30.36
N GLU A 231 -24.01 10.07 29.88
CA GLU A 231 -23.66 11.09 28.86
C GLU A 231 -22.32 11.84 29.04
N GLU A 232 -21.66 11.74 30.20
CA GLU A 232 -20.36 12.40 30.48
C GLU A 232 -19.15 11.73 29.79
N GLU A 233 -19.19 10.44 29.42
CA GLU A 233 -18.07 9.76 28.74
C GLU A 233 -18.04 9.97 27.21
N GLN A 234 -19.07 10.62 26.66
CA GLN A 234 -19.23 10.78 25.20
C GLN A 234 -18.62 12.10 24.69
N GLU A 235 -18.61 13.15 25.51
CA GLU A 235 -17.98 14.44 25.17
C GLU A 235 -16.44 14.37 25.10
N GLU A 236 -15.79 13.51 25.89
CA GLU A 236 -14.32 13.38 25.87
C GLU A 236 -13.82 12.60 24.64
N LYS A 237 -14.66 11.74 24.05
CA LYS A 237 -14.33 11.00 22.82
C LYS A 237 -14.52 11.81 21.55
N ASP A 238 -15.49 12.70 21.51
CA ASP A 238 -15.76 13.53 20.33
C ASP A 238 -14.73 14.66 20.17
N LEU A 239 -13.97 15.00 21.21
CA LEU A 239 -12.86 15.97 21.14
C LEU A 239 -11.52 15.38 20.68
N LEU A 240 -11.43 14.06 20.50
CA LEU A 240 -10.18 13.34 20.15
C LEU A 240 -10.26 12.60 18.81
N MET A 241 -11.32 12.80 18.04
CA MET A 241 -11.51 12.19 16.72
C MET A 241 -11.46 13.26 15.62
N ASP A 242 -10.52 13.09 14.69
CA ASP A 242 -10.49 13.85 13.44
C ASP A 242 -11.58 13.31 12.48
N ASP A 243 -11.85 13.99 11.36
CA ASP A 243 -12.96 13.71 10.42
C ASP A 243 -13.02 12.25 9.88
N ASP A 244 -11.95 11.46 10.07
CA ASP A 244 -11.84 10.06 9.67
C ASP A 244 -12.03 9.03 10.83
N ALA A 245 -12.42 9.47 12.03
CA ALA A 245 -12.77 8.63 13.18
C ALA A 245 -11.66 7.66 13.70
N TYR A 246 -10.39 8.09 13.68
CA TYR A 246 -9.28 7.35 14.30
C TYR A 246 -8.64 8.11 15.48
N PRO A 247 -8.25 7.41 16.57
CA PRO A 247 -7.52 8.04 17.67
C PRO A 247 -6.09 8.40 17.24
N LEU A 248 -5.71 9.66 17.47
CA LEU A 248 -4.35 10.16 17.23
C LEU A 248 -3.33 9.43 18.14
N PRO A 249 -2.14 9.06 17.63
CA PRO A 249 -1.09 8.53 18.47
C PRO A 249 -0.55 9.62 19.42
N TYR A 250 -0.44 9.27 20.70
CA TYR A 250 0.18 10.11 21.73
C TYR A 250 1.58 10.58 21.29
N SER A 251 1.83 11.88 21.49
CA SER A 251 3.14 12.50 21.30
C SER A 251 4.16 11.97 22.32
N LEU A 252 5.32 11.58 21.81
CA LEU A 252 6.58 11.50 22.55
C LEU A 252 7.59 12.42 21.87
#